data_AF-W0RRN9-F1
#
_entry.id   AF-W0RRN9-F1
#
_cell.length_a   1.000
_cell.length_b   1.000
_cell.length_c   1.000
_cell.angle_alpha   90.00
_cell.angle_beta   90.00
_cell.angle_gamma   90.00
#
_symmetry.space_group_name_H-M   'P 1'
#
loop_
_entity.id
_entity.type
_entity.pdbx_description
1 polymer ?
#
loop_
_entity_poly.entity_id
_entity_poly.type
_entity_poly.pdbx_seq_one_letter_code
_entity_poly.pdbx_strand_id
1 'polypeptide(L)'
;MSPDPASTTGAADTTFTAVTSLPGTVEAAPAGVRGFDVDTPLTAAAAQAFRDRGYHFCVRYVGRTAMNPARDLSHREARTILDAGLALMIVQHVLNPGWLPSRALGAEYGANAARFTWQIGVPTGVSVWCDLEGVSDDATAFDVIQYCNAWHHAVRDAGYAPGLYVGDSPGLGATQLYRDLAFRHYWGAYNVNADQEPLPRGWQLKQRVGTSGTVAGITTETYDDDVTRVDMLGGRPFWLTSSLLG
;
A
#
# COMPACT_ATOMS: atom_id res chain seq x y z
N MET A 1 -40.75 46.83 3.65
CA MET A 1 -39.54 46.11 3.21
C MET A 1 -38.56 46.14 4.38
N SER A 2 -38.57 45.10 5.21
CA SER A 2 -37.60 44.89 6.28
C SER A 2 -36.45 44.05 5.73
N PRO A 3 -35.18 44.33 6.06
CA PRO A 3 -34.07 43.49 5.64
C PRO A 3 -33.98 42.23 6.51
N ASP A 4 -33.72 41.09 5.86
CA ASP A 4 -33.44 39.80 6.48
C ASP A 4 -32.11 39.85 7.26
N PRO A 5 -32.02 39.20 8.45
CA PRO A 5 -30.78 39.09 9.19
C PRO A 5 -29.86 38.03 8.55
N ALA A 6 -28.58 38.39 8.45
CA ALA A 6 -27.50 37.56 7.94
C ALA A 6 -27.41 36.21 8.67
N SER A 7 -27.36 35.13 7.88
CA SER A 7 -26.97 33.80 8.33
C SER A 7 -25.46 33.74 8.50
N THR A 8 -25.00 33.66 9.74
CA THR A 8 -23.65 33.22 10.11
C THR A 8 -23.78 32.04 11.05
N THR A 9 -23.17 30.90 10.68
CA THR A 9 -22.63 29.81 11.54
C THR A 9 -22.53 28.55 10.68
N GLY A 10 -21.43 27.80 10.62
CA GLY A 10 -20.09 27.93 11.15
C GLY A 10 -19.24 26.93 10.38
N ALA A 11 -18.09 27.37 9.85
CA ALA A 11 -17.11 26.43 9.32
C ALA A 11 -16.55 25.64 10.51
N ALA A 12 -16.69 24.32 10.48
CA ALA A 12 -16.04 23.44 11.44
C ALA A 12 -14.52 23.57 11.24
N ASP A 13 -13.89 24.35 12.12
CA ASP A 13 -12.45 24.42 12.27
C ASP A 13 -11.95 23.06 12.79
N THR A 14 -11.69 22.15 11.85
CA THR A 14 -11.03 20.87 12.12
C THR A 14 -9.54 21.12 12.11
N THR A 15 -9.05 21.69 13.22
CA THR A 15 -7.62 21.67 13.53
C THR A 15 -7.20 20.22 13.74
N PHE A 16 -6.72 19.58 12.67
CA PHE A 16 -6.04 18.31 12.76
C PHE A 16 -4.78 18.51 13.62
N THR A 17 -4.74 17.87 14.79
CA THR A 17 -3.51 17.79 15.59
C THR A 17 -2.40 17.21 14.72
N ALA A 18 -1.28 17.91 14.64
CA ALA A 18 -0.13 17.46 13.86
C ALA A 18 0.34 16.10 14.40
N VAL A 19 0.14 15.04 13.62
CA VAL A 19 0.74 13.74 13.90
C VAL A 19 2.23 13.91 13.69
N THR A 20 3.03 13.60 14.72
CA THR A 20 4.49 13.62 14.60
C THR A 20 4.91 12.61 13.54
N SER A 21 5.60 13.07 12.50
CA SER A 21 6.15 12.18 11.46
C SER A 21 6.98 11.08 12.09
N LEU A 22 6.92 9.87 11.52
CA LEU A 22 7.84 8.80 11.81
C LEU A 22 9.26 9.23 11.35
N PRO A 23 10.28 9.25 12.22
CA PRO A 23 11.68 9.29 11.89
C PRO A 23 12.08 8.13 11.01
N GLY A 24 13.15 8.40 10.28
CA GLY A 24 13.69 7.50 9.31
C GLY A 24 14.07 8.25 8.05
N THR A 25 14.52 7.50 7.06
CA THR A 25 14.83 8.00 5.72
C THR A 25 13.98 7.26 4.71
N VAL A 26 13.45 8.00 3.74
CA VAL A 26 12.79 7.40 2.58
C VAL A 26 13.85 7.17 1.53
N GLU A 27 14.01 5.91 1.12
CA GLU A 27 15.01 5.51 0.14
C GLU A 27 14.48 4.40 -0.78
N ALA A 28 15.12 4.25 -1.94
CA ALA A 28 14.80 3.18 -2.86
C ALA A 28 15.31 1.85 -2.30
N ALA A 29 14.44 0.85 -2.24
CA ALA A 29 14.80 -0.47 -1.76
C ALA A 29 15.88 -1.11 -2.66
N PRO A 30 16.96 -1.70 -2.11
CA PRO A 30 17.85 -2.56 -2.88
C PRO A 30 17.08 -3.78 -3.42
N ALA A 31 17.57 -4.36 -4.52
CA ALA A 31 16.99 -5.58 -5.07
C ALA A 31 17.43 -6.83 -4.31
N GLY A 32 16.62 -7.89 -4.40
CA GLY A 32 16.91 -9.18 -3.76
C GLY A 32 16.71 -9.18 -2.25
N VAL A 33 16.12 -8.13 -1.70
CA VAL A 33 15.86 -8.02 -0.27
C VAL A 33 14.58 -8.78 0.04
N ARG A 34 14.63 -9.64 1.06
CA ARG A 34 13.48 -10.40 1.54
C ARG A 34 12.66 -9.57 2.52
N GLY A 35 11.34 -9.57 2.36
CA GLY A 35 10.40 -8.97 3.29
C GLY A 35 9.10 -9.75 3.26
N PHE A 36 8.04 -9.12 3.72
CA PHE A 36 6.72 -9.72 3.81
C PHE A 36 5.65 -8.65 3.87
N ASP A 37 4.44 -8.98 3.45
CA ASP A 37 3.24 -8.27 3.86
C ASP A 37 2.49 -9.08 4.93
N VAL A 38 1.71 -8.41 5.77
CA VAL A 38 0.92 -9.08 6.81
C VAL A 38 -0.33 -8.28 7.14
N ASP A 39 -1.48 -8.94 7.21
CA ASP A 39 -2.78 -8.34 7.57
C ASP A 39 -2.96 -8.22 9.10
N THR A 40 -2.26 -9.05 9.86
CA THR A 40 -2.29 -9.02 11.34
C THR A 40 -1.33 -7.95 11.90
N PRO A 41 -1.76 -7.10 12.86
CA PRO A 41 -0.87 -6.17 13.53
C PRO A 41 0.30 -6.85 14.25
N LEU A 42 1.51 -6.31 14.07
CA LEU A 42 2.73 -6.83 14.66
C LEU A 42 2.94 -6.34 16.10
N THR A 43 3.26 -7.28 16.98
CA THR A 43 3.87 -6.95 18.28
C THR A 43 5.38 -6.76 18.13
N ALA A 44 6.04 -6.16 19.13
CA ALA A 44 7.51 -6.01 19.12
C ALA A 44 8.23 -7.36 19.03
N ALA A 45 7.74 -8.37 19.74
CA ALA A 45 8.29 -9.72 19.68
C ALA A 45 8.11 -10.36 18.29
N ALA A 46 6.96 -10.13 17.64
CA ALA A 46 6.72 -10.64 16.30
C ALA A 46 7.60 -9.94 15.26
N ALA A 47 7.68 -8.60 15.29
CA ALA A 47 8.57 -7.83 14.42
C ALA A 47 10.03 -8.28 14.57
N GLN A 48 10.52 -8.44 15.80
CA GLN A 48 11.86 -8.96 16.06
C GLN A 48 12.04 -10.40 15.53
N ALA A 49 11.05 -11.27 15.72
CA ALA A 49 11.13 -12.65 15.22
C ALA A 49 11.18 -12.75 13.69
N PHE A 50 10.58 -11.80 12.96
CA PHE A 50 10.78 -11.66 11.50
C PHE A 50 12.20 -11.19 11.19
N ARG A 51 12.72 -10.18 11.90
CA ARG A 51 14.11 -9.74 11.72
C ARG A 51 15.13 -10.83 11.93
N ASP A 52 14.98 -11.60 13.00
CA ASP A 52 15.88 -12.71 13.34
C ASP A 52 15.82 -13.84 12.29
N ARG A 53 14.74 -13.91 11.50
CA ARG A 53 14.58 -14.82 10.36
C ARG A 53 15.07 -14.23 9.03
N GLY A 54 15.75 -13.09 9.06
CA GLY A 54 16.35 -12.46 7.88
C GLY A 54 15.36 -11.70 6.99
N TYR A 55 14.23 -11.25 7.56
CA TYR A 55 13.35 -10.32 6.87
C TYR A 55 13.81 -8.89 7.09
N HIS A 56 13.77 -8.11 6.01
CA HIS A 56 14.37 -6.78 5.97
C HIS A 56 13.34 -5.63 5.92
N PHE A 57 12.12 -5.91 5.46
CA PHE A 57 11.02 -4.96 5.39
C PHE A 57 9.68 -5.63 5.66
N CYS A 58 8.67 -4.81 5.92
CA CYS A 58 7.27 -5.20 6.05
C CYS A 58 6.38 -4.24 5.23
N VAL A 59 5.40 -4.78 4.52
CA VAL A 59 4.28 -4.01 3.93
C VAL A 59 3.07 -4.16 4.84
N ARG A 60 2.48 -3.05 5.28
CA ARG A 60 1.35 -3.07 6.21
C ARG A 60 0.12 -2.35 5.69
N TYR A 61 -1.02 -2.84 6.12
CA TYR A 61 -2.31 -2.43 5.58
C TYR A 61 -2.84 -1.15 6.23
N VAL A 62 -3.52 -0.34 5.43
CA VAL A 62 -4.39 0.75 5.87
C VAL A 62 -5.81 0.52 5.38
N GLY A 63 -6.74 1.18 6.07
CA GLY A 63 -8.16 1.10 5.78
C GLY A 63 -8.54 1.62 4.39
N ARG A 64 -9.68 1.14 3.90
CA ARG A 64 -10.26 1.59 2.63
C ARG A 64 -11.25 2.73 2.81
N THR A 65 -12.17 2.57 3.74
CA THR A 65 -13.21 3.55 4.10
C THR A 65 -12.98 4.14 5.48
N ALA A 66 -12.54 3.30 6.43
CA ALA A 66 -12.20 3.65 7.80
C ALA A 66 -11.02 2.80 8.28
N MET A 67 -10.29 3.30 9.28
CA MET A 67 -9.27 2.53 9.98
C MET A 67 -9.92 1.57 10.98
N ASN A 68 -9.50 0.32 10.94
CA ASN A 68 -9.83 -0.73 11.87
C ASN A 68 -8.58 -1.04 12.74
N PRO A 69 -8.55 -0.63 14.02
CA PRO A 69 -7.37 -0.82 14.87
C PRO A 69 -7.01 -2.29 15.14
N ALA A 70 -7.90 -3.25 14.81
CA ALA A 70 -7.63 -4.67 14.93
C ALA A 70 -6.83 -5.25 13.74
N ARG A 71 -6.71 -4.51 12.62
CA ARG A 71 -6.08 -4.98 11.38
C ARG A 71 -5.13 -3.96 10.77
N ASP A 72 -5.54 -2.69 10.75
CA ASP A 72 -4.81 -1.62 10.10
C ASP A 72 -3.64 -1.11 10.94
N LEU A 73 -2.60 -0.70 10.23
CA LEU A 73 -1.39 -0.13 10.79
C LEU A 73 -1.69 1.10 11.65
N SER A 74 -1.15 1.11 12.87
CA SER A 74 -1.16 2.31 13.73
C SER A 74 0.21 2.97 13.76
N HIS A 75 0.27 4.24 14.18
CA HIS A 75 1.56 4.93 14.43
C HIS A 75 2.48 4.15 15.38
N ARG A 76 1.91 3.58 16.46
CA ARG A 76 2.67 2.80 17.45
C ARG A 76 3.23 1.51 16.85
N GLU A 77 2.45 0.82 16.02
CA GLU A 77 2.90 -0.37 15.33
C GLU A 77 3.98 -0.03 14.29
N ALA A 78 3.79 1.02 13.49
CA ALA A 78 4.79 1.48 12.53
C ALA A 78 6.14 1.76 13.21
N ARG A 79 6.10 2.35 14.40
CA ARG A 79 7.27 2.50 15.26
C ARG A 79 7.90 1.18 15.68
N THR A 80 7.08 0.26 16.15
CA THR A 80 7.51 -1.08 16.56
C THR A 80 8.23 -1.82 15.43
N ILE A 81 7.74 -1.69 14.19
CA ILE A 81 8.34 -2.28 12.99
C ILE A 81 9.71 -1.66 12.72
N LEU A 82 9.78 -0.32 12.69
CA LEU A 82 11.02 0.42 12.46
C LEU A 82 12.07 0.18 13.55
N ASP A 83 11.66 0.11 14.82
CA ASP A 83 12.53 -0.12 15.97
C ASP A 83 13.12 -1.54 15.99
N ALA A 84 12.41 -2.53 15.43
CA ALA A 84 12.97 -3.85 15.16
C ALA A 84 14.01 -3.83 14.02
N GLY A 85 14.04 -2.75 13.22
CA GLY A 85 14.91 -2.59 12.06
C GLY A 85 14.27 -3.00 10.74
N LEU A 86 12.98 -3.34 10.71
CA LEU A 86 12.23 -3.58 9.47
C LEU A 86 11.97 -2.24 8.77
N ALA A 87 12.31 -2.16 7.47
CA ALA A 87 11.81 -1.06 6.65
C ALA A 87 10.29 -1.19 6.45
N LEU A 88 9.59 -0.09 6.17
CA LEU A 88 8.14 -0.04 6.07
C LEU A 88 7.67 0.48 4.71
N MET A 89 6.70 -0.22 4.12
CA MET A 89 5.87 0.23 3.00
C MET A 89 4.39 0.05 3.36
N ILE A 90 3.49 0.65 2.59
CA ILE A 90 2.06 0.71 2.92
C ILE A 90 1.23 0.11 1.79
N VAL A 91 0.20 -0.66 2.11
CA VAL A 91 -0.80 -1.17 1.16
C VAL A 91 -2.21 -0.86 1.68
N GLN A 92 -3.18 -0.65 0.80
CA GLN A 92 -4.58 -0.50 1.20
C GLN A 92 -5.33 -1.83 1.04
N HIS A 93 -6.22 -2.15 1.97
CA HIS A 93 -7.12 -3.31 1.84
C HIS A 93 -8.02 -3.27 0.60
N VAL A 94 -8.04 -4.38 -0.15
CA VAL A 94 -8.98 -4.61 -1.26
C VAL A 94 -10.41 -4.91 -0.79
N LEU A 95 -11.36 -4.69 -1.70
CA LEU A 95 -12.75 -5.12 -1.55
C LEU A 95 -12.87 -6.64 -1.61
N ASN A 96 -13.98 -7.18 -1.09
CA ASN A 96 -14.28 -8.60 -1.28
C ASN A 96 -14.41 -8.92 -2.79
N PRO A 97 -14.02 -10.13 -3.23
CA PRO A 97 -14.12 -10.53 -4.62
C PRO A 97 -15.52 -10.34 -5.23
N GLY A 98 -15.57 -10.02 -6.52
CA GLY A 98 -16.80 -9.69 -7.25
C GLY A 98 -17.18 -8.21 -7.18
N TRP A 99 -16.24 -7.32 -6.83
CA TRP A 99 -16.52 -5.89 -6.75
C TRP A 99 -16.43 -5.20 -8.11
N LEU A 100 -17.18 -4.10 -8.26
CA LEU A 100 -17.22 -3.29 -9.47
C LEU A 100 -16.41 -2.00 -9.28
N PRO A 101 -15.35 -1.77 -10.07
CA PRO A 101 -14.56 -0.56 -10.01
C PRO A 101 -15.31 0.62 -10.62
N SER A 102 -14.99 1.81 -10.13
CA SER A 102 -15.38 3.05 -10.78
C SER A 102 -14.36 4.15 -10.50
N ARG A 103 -14.35 5.18 -11.35
CA ARG A 103 -13.53 6.37 -11.10
C ARG A 103 -13.78 7.00 -9.72
N ALA A 104 -15.04 7.03 -9.29
CA ALA A 104 -15.44 7.63 -8.02
C ALA A 104 -14.85 6.85 -6.83
N LEU A 105 -14.95 5.52 -6.85
CA LEU A 105 -14.34 4.65 -5.85
C LEU A 105 -12.82 4.81 -5.83
N GLY A 106 -12.18 4.89 -7.01
CA GLY A 106 -10.73 5.07 -7.11
C GLY A 106 -10.28 6.37 -6.45
N ALA A 107 -10.97 7.48 -6.73
CA ALA A 107 -10.69 8.77 -6.11
C ALA A 107 -10.89 8.75 -4.59
N GLU A 108 -12.00 8.17 -4.11
CA GLU A 108 -12.32 8.07 -2.68
C GLU A 108 -11.27 7.23 -1.95
N TYR A 109 -11.00 6.02 -2.45
CA TYR A 109 -10.11 5.08 -1.77
C TYR A 109 -8.65 5.51 -1.85
N GLY A 110 -8.21 6.12 -2.96
CA GLY A 110 -6.87 6.70 -3.06
C GLY A 110 -6.68 7.87 -2.07
N ALA A 111 -7.69 8.75 -1.94
CA ALA A 111 -7.66 9.82 -0.96
C ALA A 111 -7.62 9.28 0.47
N ASN A 112 -8.37 8.23 0.76
CA ASN A 112 -8.34 7.56 2.06
C ASN A 112 -6.99 6.88 2.33
N ALA A 113 -6.41 6.17 1.36
CA ALA A 113 -5.09 5.55 1.50
C ALA A 113 -4.03 6.60 1.87
N ALA A 114 -3.99 7.71 1.14
CA ALA A 114 -3.09 8.82 1.41
C ALA A 114 -3.33 9.45 2.80
N ARG A 115 -4.60 9.72 3.13
CA ARG A 115 -4.99 10.30 4.42
C ARG A 115 -4.62 9.41 5.59
N PHE A 116 -4.91 8.12 5.53
CA PHE A 116 -4.59 7.17 6.61
C PHE A 116 -3.09 6.96 6.75
N THR A 117 -2.36 6.87 5.64
CA THR A 117 -0.90 6.85 5.63
C THR A 117 -0.30 8.08 6.33
N TRP A 118 -0.85 9.26 6.03
CA TRP A 118 -0.47 10.51 6.70
C TRP A 118 -0.84 10.52 8.19
N GLN A 119 -2.02 10.02 8.57
CA GLN A 119 -2.46 9.93 9.97
C GLN A 119 -1.58 8.98 10.81
N ILE A 120 -0.92 8.02 10.19
CA ILE A 120 0.08 7.14 10.84
C ILE A 120 1.42 7.88 11.02
N GLY A 121 1.64 8.99 10.32
CA GLY A 121 2.87 9.77 10.34
C GLY A 121 3.92 9.27 9.35
N VAL A 122 3.54 8.46 8.35
CA VAL A 122 4.48 8.02 7.31
C VAL A 122 4.89 9.24 6.47
N PRO A 123 6.20 9.50 6.26
CA PRO A 123 6.65 10.63 5.46
C PRO A 123 6.31 10.43 3.98
N THR A 124 6.21 11.53 3.25
CA THR A 124 6.02 11.53 1.79
C THR A 124 7.16 10.79 1.08
N GLY A 125 6.89 10.33 -0.15
CA GLY A 125 7.82 9.54 -0.96
C GLY A 125 7.80 8.04 -0.71
N VAL A 126 7.28 7.55 0.43
CA VAL A 126 7.10 6.12 0.68
C VAL A 126 6.12 5.52 -0.34
N SER A 127 6.36 4.27 -0.75
CA SER A 127 5.45 3.52 -1.60
C SER A 127 4.15 3.19 -0.87
N VAL A 128 3.03 3.56 -1.50
CA VAL A 128 1.67 3.19 -1.09
C VAL A 128 1.06 2.38 -2.21
N TRP A 129 0.67 1.14 -1.91
CA TRP A 129 0.20 0.15 -2.88
C TRP A 129 -1.33 0.09 -2.91
N CYS A 130 -1.89 0.22 -4.12
CA CYS A 130 -3.27 -0.11 -4.42
C CYS A 130 -3.37 -1.62 -4.64
N ASP A 131 -4.17 -2.29 -3.85
CA ASP A 131 -4.45 -3.72 -4.01
C ASP A 131 -5.55 -3.92 -5.07
N LEU A 132 -5.18 -4.51 -6.22
CA LEU A 132 -6.06 -4.80 -7.34
C LEU A 132 -6.20 -6.32 -7.52
N GLU A 133 -7.24 -6.87 -6.93
CA GLU A 133 -7.63 -8.27 -7.07
C GLU A 133 -9.14 -8.46 -6.88
N GLY A 134 -9.66 -9.62 -7.29
CA GLY A 134 -11.06 -10.00 -7.11
C GLY A 134 -12.05 -9.07 -7.82
N VAL A 135 -11.64 -8.43 -8.91
CA VAL A 135 -12.54 -7.61 -9.74
C VAL A 135 -13.61 -8.51 -10.36
N SER A 136 -14.87 -8.07 -10.37
CA SER A 136 -15.96 -8.80 -11.03
C SER A 136 -15.71 -8.97 -12.53
N ASP A 137 -16.07 -10.12 -13.09
CA ASP A 137 -16.08 -10.36 -14.54
C ASP A 137 -17.06 -9.43 -15.29
N ASP A 138 -18.03 -8.84 -14.59
CA ASP A 138 -18.95 -7.84 -15.14
C ASP A 138 -18.29 -6.45 -15.30
N ALA A 139 -17.12 -6.22 -14.70
CA ALA A 139 -16.40 -4.96 -14.83
C ALA A 139 -15.76 -4.83 -16.21
N THR A 140 -15.86 -3.64 -16.80
CA THR A 140 -15.09 -3.37 -18.03
C THR A 140 -13.65 -3.00 -17.69
N ALA A 141 -12.71 -3.32 -18.58
CA ALA A 141 -11.33 -2.85 -18.44
C ALA A 141 -11.24 -1.31 -18.33
N PHE A 142 -12.15 -0.58 -18.99
CA PHE A 142 -12.23 0.87 -18.88
C PHE A 142 -12.52 1.32 -17.44
N ASP A 143 -13.47 0.68 -16.75
CA ASP A 143 -13.81 1.02 -15.37
C ASP A 143 -12.66 0.71 -14.40
N VAL A 144 -11.95 -0.41 -14.61
CA VAL A 144 -10.74 -0.75 -13.85
C VAL A 144 -9.66 0.31 -14.06
N ILE A 145 -9.38 0.70 -15.32
CA ILE A 145 -8.40 1.75 -15.65
C ILE A 145 -8.78 3.08 -14.99
N GLN A 146 -10.06 3.47 -15.03
CA GLN A 146 -10.54 4.70 -14.40
C GLN A 146 -10.39 4.68 -12.88
N TYR A 147 -10.70 3.54 -12.23
CA TYR A 147 -10.48 3.34 -10.80
C TYR A 147 -8.99 3.48 -10.45
N CYS A 148 -8.13 2.71 -11.11
CA CYS A 148 -6.69 2.65 -10.87
C CYS A 148 -6.03 4.03 -11.05
N ASN A 149 -6.36 4.74 -12.13
CA ASN A 149 -5.77 6.05 -12.39
C ASN A 149 -6.27 7.12 -11.40
N ALA A 150 -7.55 7.09 -11.02
CA ALA A 150 -8.07 8.01 -10.01
C ALA A 150 -7.40 7.78 -8.63
N TRP A 151 -7.22 6.52 -8.24
CA TRP A 151 -6.51 6.14 -7.02
C TRP A 151 -5.05 6.63 -7.06
N HIS A 152 -4.35 6.33 -8.16
CA HIS A 152 -2.98 6.75 -8.38
C HIS A 152 -2.81 8.26 -8.21
N HIS A 153 -3.68 9.05 -8.85
CA HIS A 153 -3.59 10.51 -8.78
C HIS A 153 -3.78 11.02 -7.35
N ALA A 154 -4.77 10.51 -6.61
CA ALA A 154 -4.99 10.93 -5.23
C ALA A 154 -3.79 10.67 -4.32
N VAL A 155 -3.14 9.51 -4.47
CA VAL A 155 -1.94 9.14 -3.68
C VAL A 155 -0.71 9.93 -4.09
N ARG A 156 -0.49 10.13 -5.40
CA ARG A 156 0.58 10.97 -5.93
C ARG A 156 0.45 12.42 -5.45
N ASP A 157 -0.76 12.97 -5.50
CA ASP A 157 -1.00 14.38 -5.17
C ASP A 157 -0.81 14.66 -3.67
N ALA A 158 -0.92 13.62 -2.84
CA ALA A 158 -0.54 13.66 -1.42
C ALA A 158 0.98 13.50 -1.17
N GLY A 159 1.79 13.31 -2.22
CA GLY A 159 3.24 13.26 -2.15
C GLY A 159 3.84 11.86 -1.93
N TYR A 160 3.03 10.80 -1.96
CA TYR A 160 3.53 9.42 -1.87
C TYR A 160 3.91 8.86 -3.25
N ALA A 161 4.62 7.73 -3.27
CA ALA A 161 4.91 6.99 -4.49
C ALA A 161 3.82 5.93 -4.73
N PRO A 162 2.83 6.17 -5.61
CA PRO A 162 1.76 5.20 -5.86
C PRO A 162 2.30 3.94 -6.56
N GLY A 163 2.00 2.79 -5.99
CA GLY A 163 2.24 1.48 -6.60
C GLY A 163 0.96 0.67 -6.75
N LEU A 164 1.00 -0.33 -7.61
CA LEU A 164 -0.11 -1.25 -7.84
C LEU A 164 0.32 -2.67 -7.49
N TYR A 165 -0.36 -3.29 -6.53
CA TYR A 165 -0.35 -4.73 -6.36
C TYR A 165 -1.34 -5.35 -7.35
N VAL A 166 -0.89 -6.36 -8.08
CA VAL A 166 -1.68 -7.11 -9.06
C VAL A 166 -1.82 -8.53 -8.53
N GLY A 167 -3.04 -8.87 -8.10
CA GLY A 167 -3.40 -10.18 -7.58
C GLY A 167 -4.27 -10.98 -8.55
N ASP A 168 -5.05 -11.90 -7.99
CA ASP A 168 -5.97 -12.73 -8.77
C ASP A 168 -7.11 -11.90 -9.36
N SER A 169 -7.53 -12.22 -10.59
CA SER A 169 -8.66 -11.55 -11.26
C SER A 169 -8.58 -10.00 -11.23
N PRO A 170 -7.50 -9.37 -11.76
CA PRO A 170 -7.31 -7.92 -11.70
C PRO A 170 -8.11 -7.15 -12.76
N GLY A 171 -8.79 -7.85 -13.69
CA GLY A 171 -9.57 -7.25 -14.76
C GLY A 171 -8.75 -6.56 -15.87
N LEU A 172 -7.42 -6.65 -15.84
CA LEU A 172 -6.50 -6.05 -16.81
C LEU A 172 -5.39 -7.02 -17.23
N GLY A 173 -5.00 -6.96 -18.50
CA GLY A 173 -3.83 -7.68 -19.03
C GLY A 173 -2.53 -6.86 -18.96
N ALA A 174 -1.40 -7.55 -19.15
CA ALA A 174 -0.03 -7.00 -19.15
C ALA A 174 0.13 -5.64 -19.87
N THR A 175 -0.43 -5.52 -21.09
CA THR A 175 -0.30 -4.30 -21.89
C THR A 175 -1.10 -3.14 -21.30
N GLN A 176 -2.29 -3.40 -20.78
CA GLN A 176 -3.15 -2.37 -20.18
C GLN A 176 -2.54 -1.89 -18.87
N LEU A 177 -2.02 -2.82 -18.06
CA LEU A 177 -1.30 -2.51 -16.83
C LEU A 177 -0.17 -1.50 -17.09
N TYR A 178 0.61 -1.66 -18.17
CA TYR A 178 1.72 -0.75 -18.48
C TYR A 178 1.33 0.52 -19.26
N ARG A 179 0.45 0.40 -20.27
CA ARG A 179 0.17 1.51 -21.21
C ARG A 179 -0.95 2.42 -20.76
N ASP A 180 -1.97 1.86 -20.10
CA ASP A 180 -3.21 2.57 -19.81
C ASP A 180 -3.26 3.09 -18.36
N LEU A 181 -2.37 2.60 -17.50
CA LEU A 181 -2.25 3.05 -16.12
C LEU A 181 -1.10 4.04 -15.92
N ALA A 182 -1.29 4.96 -14.97
CA ALA A 182 -0.29 5.96 -14.60
C ALA A 182 0.82 5.41 -13.67
N PHE A 183 0.66 4.21 -13.14
CA PHE A 183 1.60 3.59 -12.20
C PHE A 183 2.99 3.36 -12.80
N ARG A 184 4.00 3.45 -11.93
CA ARG A 184 5.40 3.12 -12.27
C ARG A 184 6.03 2.12 -11.32
N HIS A 185 5.29 1.71 -10.30
CA HIS A 185 5.69 0.77 -9.27
C HIS A 185 4.69 -0.38 -9.26
N TYR A 186 5.16 -1.60 -9.47
CA TYR A 186 4.30 -2.79 -9.56
C TYR A 186 4.77 -3.88 -8.61
N TRP A 187 3.80 -4.46 -7.93
CA TRP A 187 3.93 -5.60 -7.04
C TRP A 187 3.05 -6.72 -7.58
N GLY A 188 3.60 -7.92 -7.77
CA GLY A 188 2.81 -9.07 -8.25
C GLY A 188 2.55 -10.07 -7.13
N ALA A 189 1.35 -10.64 -7.07
CA ALA A 189 1.07 -11.79 -6.21
C ALA A 189 1.89 -13.03 -6.64
N TYR A 190 2.03 -14.03 -5.79
CA TYR A 190 2.89 -15.18 -6.12
C TYR A 190 2.38 -15.97 -7.34
N ASN A 191 1.06 -15.98 -7.56
CA ASN A 191 0.35 -16.78 -8.56
C ASN A 191 0.05 -16.03 -9.87
N VAL A 192 0.34 -14.73 -9.99
CA VAL A 192 0.08 -14.03 -11.26
C VAL A 192 1.00 -14.53 -12.37
N ASN A 193 0.37 -14.82 -13.51
CA ASN A 193 0.98 -15.39 -14.70
C ASN A 193 1.72 -14.33 -15.54
N ALA A 194 2.50 -14.78 -16.53
CA ALA A 194 3.29 -13.88 -17.38
C ALA A 194 2.43 -12.90 -18.21
N ASP A 195 1.18 -13.25 -18.51
CA ASP A 195 0.21 -12.39 -19.19
C ASP A 195 -0.36 -11.26 -18.31
N GLN A 196 -0.05 -11.28 -17.01
CA GLN A 196 -0.35 -10.24 -16.03
C GLN A 196 0.90 -9.47 -15.59
N GLU A 197 2.07 -9.74 -16.18
CA GLU A 197 3.28 -8.95 -15.94
C GLU A 197 3.22 -7.61 -16.71
N PRO A 198 3.39 -6.44 -16.05
CA PRO A 198 3.32 -5.14 -16.72
C PRO A 198 4.46 -4.96 -17.74
N LEU A 199 4.24 -5.26 -19.02
CA LEU A 199 5.29 -5.22 -20.04
C LEU A 199 5.45 -3.82 -20.67
N PRO A 200 6.69 -3.30 -20.82
CA PRO A 200 7.99 -3.94 -20.63
C PRO A 200 8.63 -3.64 -19.26
N ARG A 201 7.87 -3.22 -18.25
CA ARG A 201 8.41 -2.79 -16.96
C ARG A 201 8.72 -3.96 -16.02
N GLY A 202 7.80 -4.88 -15.83
CA GLY A 202 7.91 -5.96 -14.83
C GLY A 202 7.72 -5.48 -13.39
N TRP A 203 8.17 -6.32 -12.45
CA TRP A 203 7.90 -6.19 -11.02
C TRP A 203 9.03 -5.50 -10.25
N GLN A 204 8.65 -4.68 -9.27
CA GLN A 204 9.54 -4.09 -8.25
C GLN A 204 9.44 -4.78 -6.89
N LEU A 205 8.30 -5.44 -6.66
CA LEU A 205 8.04 -6.32 -5.52
C LEU A 205 7.33 -7.56 -6.06
N LYS A 206 7.63 -8.74 -5.53
CA LYS A 206 6.98 -9.98 -5.97
C LYS A 206 6.79 -10.88 -4.76
N GLN A 207 5.54 -11.23 -4.49
CA GLN A 207 5.24 -12.29 -3.54
C GLN A 207 5.83 -13.61 -4.05
N ARG A 208 6.30 -14.43 -3.12
CA ARG A 208 6.83 -15.77 -3.34
C ARG A 208 5.82 -16.76 -2.78
N VAL A 209 5.85 -17.97 -3.34
CA VAL A 209 5.14 -19.09 -2.73
C VAL A 209 5.59 -19.18 -1.27
N GLY A 210 4.65 -19.01 -0.34
CA GLY A 210 4.94 -18.98 1.08
C GLY A 210 5.69 -20.24 1.50
N THR A 211 6.77 -20.06 2.25
CA THR A 211 7.38 -21.20 2.95
C THR A 211 6.45 -21.58 4.09
N SER A 212 5.95 -22.82 4.09
CA SER A 212 5.16 -23.35 5.21
C SER A 212 5.83 -23.02 6.54
N GLY A 213 5.15 -22.30 7.43
CA GLY A 213 5.72 -21.94 8.72
C GLY A 213 4.92 -20.90 9.50
N THR A 214 5.37 -20.67 10.72
CA THR A 214 4.81 -19.67 11.63
C THR A 214 5.95 -18.81 12.17
N VAL A 215 5.76 -17.50 12.18
CA VAL A 215 6.68 -16.54 12.79
C VAL A 215 5.98 -15.90 13.98
N ALA A 216 6.40 -16.23 15.20
CA ALA A 216 5.81 -15.69 16.44
C ALA A 216 4.27 -15.84 16.53
N GLY A 217 3.72 -16.96 16.05
CA GLY A 217 2.27 -17.22 16.03
C GLY A 217 1.53 -16.70 14.79
N ILE A 218 2.20 -15.94 13.91
CA ILE A 218 1.65 -15.45 12.65
C ILE A 218 1.86 -16.51 11.57
N THR A 219 0.78 -16.94 10.94
CA THR A 219 0.74 -18.04 9.96
C THR A 219 0.74 -17.51 8.54
N THR A 220 1.08 -18.36 7.58
CA THR A 220 1.01 -18.05 6.14
C THR A 220 -0.42 -17.85 5.61
N GLU A 221 -1.43 -17.82 6.49
CA GLU A 221 -2.78 -17.37 6.15
C GLU A 221 -2.92 -15.85 6.28
N THR A 222 -2.01 -15.20 7.00
CA THR A 222 -2.07 -13.77 7.31
C THR A 222 -0.83 -12.99 6.93
N TYR A 223 0.26 -13.67 6.54
CA TYR A 223 1.44 -13.04 5.94
C TYR A 223 1.90 -13.78 4.69
N ASP A 224 2.47 -13.04 3.75
CA ASP A 224 3.07 -13.56 2.53
C ASP A 224 4.53 -13.13 2.41
N ASP A 225 5.35 -13.98 1.80
CA ASP A 225 6.78 -13.72 1.60
C ASP A 225 7.00 -12.82 0.38
N ASP A 226 7.74 -11.72 0.53
CA ASP A 226 8.07 -10.81 -0.57
C ASP A 226 9.55 -10.73 -0.87
N VAL A 227 9.86 -10.39 -2.12
CA VAL A 227 11.20 -9.99 -2.54
C VAL A 227 11.18 -8.74 -3.40
N THR A 228 12.05 -7.79 -3.07
CA THR A 228 12.25 -6.59 -3.88
C THR A 228 13.04 -6.91 -5.15
N ARG A 229 12.78 -6.15 -6.20
CA ARG A 229 13.44 -6.28 -7.51
C ARG A 229 13.77 -4.90 -8.06
N VAL A 230 14.73 -4.86 -8.96
CA VAL A 230 14.81 -3.76 -9.94
C VAL A 230 13.95 -4.19 -11.11
N ASP A 231 12.96 -3.37 -11.48
CA ASP A 231 12.14 -3.64 -12.65
C ASP A 231 12.98 -3.53 -13.94
N MET A 232 12.47 -4.03 -15.06
CA MET A 232 13.19 -4.06 -16.35
C MET A 232 13.48 -2.66 -16.91
N LEU A 233 12.90 -1.59 -16.33
CA LEU A 233 13.17 -0.19 -16.65
C LEU A 233 14.01 0.53 -15.57
N GLY A 234 14.56 -0.20 -14.60
CA GLY A 234 15.43 0.33 -13.54
C GLY A 234 14.71 0.85 -12.30
N GLY A 235 13.38 0.76 -12.24
CA GLY A 235 12.56 1.22 -11.13
C GLY A 235 12.66 0.32 -9.90
N ARG A 236 12.42 0.92 -8.72
CA ARG A 236 12.45 0.27 -7.39
C ARG A 236 11.33 0.84 -6.52
N PRO A 237 10.85 0.09 -5.51
CA PRO A 237 9.92 0.65 -4.55
C PRO A 237 10.67 1.51 -3.54
N PHE A 238 9.95 2.41 -2.87
CA PHE A 238 10.50 3.31 -1.85
C PHE A 238 9.95 2.92 -0.48
N TRP A 239 10.84 2.71 0.48
CA TRP A 239 10.48 2.33 1.84
C TRP A 239 10.96 3.37 2.85
N LEU A 240 10.40 3.30 4.06
CA LEU A 240 10.91 4.03 5.22
C LEU A 240 11.84 3.12 6.01
N THR A 241 13.09 3.53 6.21
CA THR A 241 14.04 2.84 7.10
C THR A 241 14.27 3.63 8.37
N SER A 242 14.47 2.95 9.50
CA SER A 242 14.92 3.62 10.73
C SER A 242 16.36 4.09 10.56
N SER A 243 16.65 5.30 11.05
CA SER A 243 18.02 5.82 11.16
C SER A 243 18.75 5.31 12.41
N LEU A 244 18.07 4.50 13.24
CA LEU A 244 18.67 3.88 14.42
C LEU A 244 19.48 2.65 13.96
N LEU A 245 20.73 2.89 13.56
CA LEU A 245 21.90 2.00 13.53
C LEU A 245 22.85 2.46 12.41
N GLY A 246 23.57 3.54 12.70
CA GLY A 246 24.90 3.83 12.15
C GLY A 246 25.93 3.70 13.26
#